data_AF-A0A7Y5CR33-F1
#
_entry.id   AF-A0A7Y5CR33-F1
#
_cell.length_a   1.000
_cell.length_b   1.000
_cell.length_c   1.000
_cell.angle_alpha   90.00
_cell.angle_beta   90.00
_cell.angle_gamma   90.00
#
_symmetry.space_group_name_H-M   'P 1'
#
loop_
_entity.id
_entity.type
_entity.pdbx_description
1 polymer ?
#
loop_
_entity_poly.entity_id
_entity_poly.type
_entity_poly.pdbx_seq_one_letter_code
_entity_poly.pdbx_strand_id
1 'polypeptide(L)'
;MKDLTRIEQKQMRHLWQERRERLQAAGEQQEAPELNDNGPSESLRETLIHQAAPQADQLVLVQSVQAPALSHSLIDRGLILAQIEVVEPLICLTKLDLAEKRSTIDKVARLYRELGYAIVLTSAKTGEGIANLRERLENRHSIMIGEAGVGRKSLLAQLDPGYGKRGKTEDRVLEASNGASVRCRLSSFELARGLEITTLEEIEMACLLGLQPDELRYYYNEFREFSGDCANGECLHWRESGCAVKQAVANGEVTKSRYQAYVEILQSLAP
;
A
#
# COMPACT_ATOMS: atom_id res chain seq x y z
N MET A 1 -10.54 -14.80 15.54
CA MET A 1 -9.77 -15.01 14.30
C MET A 1 -10.27 -14.26 13.09
N LYS A 2 -11.42 -14.59 12.50
CA LYS A 2 -11.83 -13.90 11.26
C LYS A 2 -12.66 -12.65 11.53
N ASP A 3 -13.37 -12.58 12.65
CA ASP A 3 -14.46 -11.61 12.78
C ASP A 3 -14.01 -10.19 13.16
N LEU A 4 -12.99 -10.01 14.01
CA LEU A 4 -12.44 -8.68 14.35
C LEU A 4 -11.71 -8.05 13.15
N THR A 5 -10.84 -8.81 12.49
CA THR A 5 -10.17 -8.39 11.24
C THR A 5 -11.19 -8.06 10.16
N ARG A 6 -12.29 -8.83 10.07
CA ARG A 6 -13.39 -8.56 9.12
C ARG A 6 -14.17 -7.29 9.44
N ILE A 7 -14.42 -7.00 10.73
CA ILE A 7 -15.11 -5.77 11.17
C ILE A 7 -14.29 -4.54 10.79
N GLU A 8 -12.99 -4.55 11.09
CA GLU A 8 -12.10 -3.43 10.79
C GLU A 8 -11.88 -3.28 9.28
N GLN A 9 -11.69 -4.38 8.56
CA GLN A 9 -11.67 -4.31 7.09
C GLN A 9 -13.00 -3.82 6.52
N LYS A 10 -14.14 -4.11 7.17
CA LYS A 10 -15.44 -3.58 6.74
C LYS A 10 -15.52 -2.08 7.02
N GLN A 11 -15.01 -1.61 8.16
CA GLN A 11 -14.88 -0.18 8.47
C GLN A 11 -13.95 0.51 7.46
N MET A 12 -12.76 -0.02 7.20
CA MET A 12 -11.85 0.54 6.20
C MET A 12 -12.44 0.56 4.79
N ARG A 13 -13.12 -0.52 4.38
CA ARG A 13 -13.84 -0.54 3.09
C ARG A 13 -14.93 0.53 3.02
N HIS A 14 -15.64 0.77 4.11
CA HIS A 14 -16.61 1.86 4.19
C HIS A 14 -15.91 3.22 4.01
N LEU A 15 -14.82 3.47 4.72
CA LEU A 15 -14.05 4.72 4.58
C LEU A 15 -13.53 4.94 3.16
N TRP A 16 -13.04 3.89 2.49
CA TRP A 16 -12.63 3.98 1.08
C TRP A 16 -13.80 4.25 0.13
N GLN A 17 -14.97 3.65 0.39
CA GLN A 17 -16.19 3.93 -0.38
C GLN A 17 -16.66 5.37 -0.20
N GLU A 18 -16.72 5.85 1.04
CA GLU A 18 -17.09 7.24 1.35
C GLU A 18 -16.14 8.24 0.70
N ARG A 19 -14.82 7.98 0.73
CA ARG A 19 -13.84 8.82 0.02
C ARG A 19 -14.15 8.86 -1.47
N ARG A 20 -14.35 7.70 -2.12
CA ARG A 20 -14.67 7.64 -3.55
C ARG A 20 -15.94 8.41 -3.89
N GLU A 21 -17.02 8.17 -3.14
CA GLU A 21 -18.31 8.83 -3.38
C GLU A 21 -18.19 10.35 -3.23
N ARG A 22 -17.42 10.83 -2.24
CA ARG A 22 -17.11 12.25 -2.06
C ARG A 22 -16.34 12.82 -3.25
N LEU A 23 -15.28 12.14 -3.71
CA LEU A 23 -14.49 12.58 -4.87
C LEU A 23 -15.32 12.60 -6.16
N GLN A 24 -16.26 11.66 -6.33
CA GLN A 24 -17.17 11.65 -7.48
C GLN A 24 -18.26 12.73 -7.41
N ALA A 25 -18.69 13.10 -6.19
CA ALA A 25 -19.67 14.17 -5.97
C ALA A 25 -19.04 15.57 -6.00
N ALA A 26 -17.77 15.68 -5.63
CA ALA A 26 -17.01 16.93 -5.60
C ALA A 26 -16.37 17.21 -6.95
N GLY A 27 -16.85 18.23 -7.66
CA GLY A 27 -16.07 18.84 -8.74
C GLY A 27 -14.84 19.55 -8.15
N GLU A 28 -13.64 19.05 -8.48
CA GLU A 28 -12.27 19.59 -8.30
C GLU A 28 -11.82 20.21 -6.95
N GLN A 29 -12.65 20.53 -5.97
CA GLN A 29 -12.18 21.18 -4.73
C GLN A 29 -12.97 20.78 -3.48
N GLN A 30 -12.37 19.97 -2.58
CA GLN A 30 -12.46 20.15 -1.13
C GLN A 30 -11.66 19.12 -0.29
N GLU A 31 -11.37 19.53 0.95
CA GLU A 31 -10.53 18.90 2.00
C GLU A 31 -11.09 17.59 2.58
N ALA A 32 -10.21 16.83 3.22
CA ALA A 32 -10.46 15.49 3.75
C ALA A 32 -11.40 15.47 4.99
N PRO A 33 -12.17 14.38 5.20
CA PRO A 33 -13.10 14.23 6.33
C PRO A 33 -12.39 13.94 7.68
N GLU A 34 -12.96 14.45 8.77
CA GLU A 34 -12.60 14.07 10.15
C GLU A 34 -13.07 12.63 10.45
N LEU A 35 -12.16 11.78 10.96
CA LEU A 35 -12.48 10.45 11.51
C LEU A 35 -12.17 10.40 13.01
N ASN A 36 -13.11 9.84 13.76
CA ASN A 36 -13.17 9.75 15.21
C ASN A 36 -12.02 8.92 15.83
N ASP A 37 -11.72 9.23 17.09
CA ASP A 37 -10.66 8.86 18.06
C ASP A 37 -9.92 7.50 18.01
N ASN A 38 -10.22 6.56 17.11
CA ASN A 38 -9.52 5.27 16.98
C ASN A 38 -8.76 5.09 15.66
N GLY A 39 -8.68 6.14 14.84
CA GLY A 39 -7.89 6.16 13.60
C GLY A 39 -6.48 6.75 13.80
N PRO A 40 -5.61 6.72 12.76
CA PRO A 40 -4.33 7.43 12.79
C PRO A 40 -4.54 8.87 13.24
N SER A 41 -3.59 9.40 14.00
CA SER A 41 -3.61 10.79 14.45
C SER A 41 -3.86 11.73 13.27
N GLU A 42 -4.65 12.78 13.50
CA GLU A 42 -5.04 13.77 12.49
C GLU A 42 -3.84 14.35 11.72
N SER A 43 -2.66 14.39 12.37
CA SER A 43 -1.39 14.81 11.80
C SER A 43 -0.85 13.92 10.67
N LEU A 44 -1.26 12.64 10.56
CA LEU A 44 -0.75 11.74 9.51
C LEU A 44 -1.60 11.78 8.22
N ARG A 45 -2.79 12.39 8.24
CA ARG A 45 -3.82 12.18 7.21
C ARG A 45 -3.64 12.97 5.90
N GLU A 46 -2.58 13.76 5.75
CA GLU A 46 -2.44 14.70 4.61
C GLU A 46 -1.00 14.81 4.06
N THR A 47 -0.24 13.73 4.02
CA THR A 47 1.21 13.87 3.87
C THR A 47 1.73 13.56 2.47
N LEU A 48 1.41 12.39 1.90
CA LEU A 48 2.07 11.97 0.65
C LEU A 48 1.11 11.84 -0.51
N ILE A 49 0.05 11.04 -0.36
CA ILE A 49 -0.88 10.79 -1.46
C ILE A 49 -1.74 12.03 -1.67
N HIS A 50 -2.21 12.66 -0.59
CA HIS A 50 -3.00 13.88 -0.69
C HIS A 50 -2.24 15.03 -1.40
N GLN A 51 -0.97 15.24 -1.07
CA GLN A 51 -0.14 16.29 -1.70
C GLN A 51 0.21 15.99 -3.16
N ALA A 52 0.46 14.72 -3.47
CA ALA A 52 0.81 14.30 -4.82
C ALA A 52 -0.41 14.24 -5.76
N ALA A 53 -1.49 13.62 -5.30
CA ALA A 53 -2.66 13.30 -6.11
C ALA A 53 -3.91 13.37 -5.21
N PRO A 54 -4.42 14.58 -4.90
CA PRO A 54 -5.52 14.77 -3.96
C PRO A 54 -6.79 14.02 -4.38
N GLN A 55 -7.01 13.89 -5.69
CA GLN A 55 -8.15 13.16 -6.27
C GLN A 55 -7.97 11.63 -6.26
N ALA A 56 -6.82 11.10 -5.82
CA ALA A 56 -6.58 9.67 -5.83
C ALA A 56 -7.47 8.94 -4.80
N ASP A 57 -8.08 7.86 -5.25
CA ASP A 57 -8.93 6.97 -4.45
C ASP A 57 -8.39 5.54 -4.41
N GLN A 58 -7.36 5.23 -5.20
CA GLN A 58 -6.67 3.93 -5.21
C GLN A 58 -5.14 4.07 -5.19
N LEU A 59 -4.46 3.29 -4.35
CA LEU A 59 -3.00 3.16 -4.30
C LEU A 59 -2.57 1.81 -4.88
N VAL A 60 -1.90 1.83 -6.03
CA VAL A 60 -1.39 0.63 -6.69
C VAL A 60 0.06 0.38 -6.29
N LEU A 61 0.27 -0.69 -5.53
CA LEU A 61 1.57 -1.13 -5.03
C LEU A 61 2.21 -2.08 -6.03
N VAL A 62 3.12 -1.57 -6.87
CA VAL A 62 3.75 -2.35 -7.92
C VAL A 62 5.04 -2.99 -7.40
N GLN A 63 5.08 -4.32 -7.40
CA GLN A 63 6.24 -5.11 -6.98
C GLN A 63 6.60 -6.14 -8.05
N SER A 64 7.88 -6.27 -8.36
CA SER A 64 8.36 -7.32 -9.25
C SER A 64 8.42 -8.65 -8.49
N VAL A 65 8.13 -9.75 -9.17
CA VAL A 65 8.27 -11.10 -8.58
C VAL A 65 9.72 -11.56 -8.45
N GLN A 66 10.67 -10.97 -9.18
CA GLN A 66 12.05 -11.47 -9.27
C GLN A 66 13.13 -10.39 -9.41
N ALA A 67 12.99 -9.43 -10.34
CA ALA A 67 14.03 -8.42 -10.61
C ALA A 67 13.46 -6.98 -10.63
N PRO A 68 13.51 -6.22 -9.51
CA PRO A 68 14.07 -6.58 -8.21
C PRO A 68 13.25 -7.67 -7.50
N ALA A 69 13.87 -8.31 -6.50
CA ALA A 69 13.25 -9.38 -5.73
C ALA A 69 12.03 -8.85 -4.97
N LEU A 70 11.00 -9.69 -4.86
CA LEU A 70 9.79 -9.33 -4.13
C LEU A 70 10.12 -9.05 -2.65
N SER A 71 9.70 -7.89 -2.15
CA SER A 71 9.85 -7.53 -0.75
C SER A 71 8.48 -7.38 -0.08
N HIS A 72 8.23 -8.20 0.95
CA HIS A 72 7.06 -8.07 1.79
C HIS A 72 7.06 -6.73 2.54
N SER A 73 8.22 -6.27 3.03
CA SER A 73 8.37 -4.98 3.70
C SER A 73 7.90 -3.81 2.82
N LEU A 74 8.22 -3.82 1.52
CA LEU A 74 7.76 -2.79 0.60
C LEU A 74 6.23 -2.86 0.38
N ILE A 75 5.67 -4.05 0.16
CA ILE A 75 4.21 -4.20 0.06
C ILE A 75 3.56 -3.64 1.33
N ASP A 76 4.06 -4.03 2.49
CA ASP A 76 3.49 -3.73 3.79
C ASP A 76 3.55 -2.23 4.10
N ARG A 77 4.65 -1.55 3.77
CA ARG A 77 4.75 -0.08 3.83
C ARG A 77 3.69 0.61 2.99
N GLY A 78 3.48 0.12 1.76
CA GLY A 78 2.44 0.64 0.89
C GLY A 78 1.03 0.44 1.46
N LEU A 79 0.77 -0.72 2.08
CA LEU A 79 -0.51 -1.01 2.72
C LEU A 79 -0.75 -0.11 3.93
N ILE A 80 0.29 0.15 4.74
CA ILE A 80 0.22 1.07 5.87
C ILE A 80 -0.07 2.49 5.36
N LEU A 81 0.65 2.96 4.33
CA LEU A 81 0.43 4.26 3.73
C LEU A 81 -1.01 4.42 3.20
N ALA A 82 -1.54 3.39 2.54
CA ALA A 82 -2.93 3.38 2.07
C ALA A 82 -3.94 3.50 3.22
N GLN A 83 -3.66 2.87 4.36
CA GLN A 83 -4.51 2.98 5.55
C GLN A 83 -4.44 4.39 6.16
N ILE A 84 -3.24 4.98 6.26
CA ILE A 84 -3.02 6.33 6.79
C ILE A 84 -3.76 7.39 5.94
N GLU A 85 -3.61 7.30 4.62
CA GLU A 85 -4.16 8.28 3.67
C GLU A 85 -5.61 7.97 3.26
N VAL A 86 -6.19 6.89 3.79
CA VAL A 86 -7.57 6.43 3.52
C VAL A 86 -7.82 6.20 2.03
N VAL A 87 -6.88 5.54 1.35
CA VAL A 87 -6.93 5.22 -0.08
C VAL A 87 -7.02 3.70 -0.26
N GLU A 88 -7.81 3.20 -1.22
CA GLU A 88 -7.98 1.76 -1.40
C GLU A 88 -6.69 1.13 -1.99
N PRO A 89 -6.03 0.17 -1.31
CA PRO A 89 -4.82 -0.45 -1.82
C PRO A 89 -5.13 -1.54 -2.87
N LEU A 90 -4.33 -1.56 -3.93
CA LEU A 90 -4.26 -2.64 -4.92
C LEU A 90 -2.82 -3.13 -5.05
N ILE A 91 -2.56 -4.39 -4.69
CA ILE A 91 -1.24 -4.98 -4.89
C ILE A 91 -1.14 -5.46 -6.34
N CYS A 92 -0.10 -5.03 -7.05
CA CYS A 92 0.19 -5.46 -8.42
C CYS A 92 1.55 -6.15 -8.48
N LEU A 93 1.55 -7.49 -8.47
CA LEU A 93 2.77 -8.25 -8.72
C LEU A 93 3.02 -8.33 -10.23
N THR A 94 4.18 -7.90 -10.68
CA THR A 94 4.54 -7.80 -12.11
C THR A 94 5.78 -8.62 -12.45
N LYS A 95 6.13 -8.64 -13.74
CA LYS A 95 7.20 -9.47 -14.33
C LYS A 95 7.01 -10.95 -14.07
N LEU A 96 5.77 -11.41 -14.08
CA LEU A 96 5.43 -12.79 -13.78
C LEU A 96 6.12 -13.81 -14.70
N ASP A 97 6.49 -13.40 -15.91
CA ASP A 97 7.32 -14.16 -16.84
C ASP A 97 8.71 -14.50 -16.32
N LEU A 98 9.16 -13.86 -15.24
CA LEU A 98 10.43 -14.13 -14.55
C LEU A 98 10.27 -15.02 -13.31
N ALA A 99 9.05 -15.43 -12.95
CA ALA A 99 8.85 -16.26 -11.78
C ALA A 99 9.45 -17.65 -11.98
N GLU A 100 10.43 -18.03 -11.15
CA GLU A 100 11.01 -19.38 -11.19
C GLU A 100 9.98 -20.47 -10.89
N LYS A 101 9.09 -20.20 -9.94
CA LYS A 101 7.99 -21.10 -9.54
C LYS A 101 6.71 -20.31 -9.33
N ARG A 102 5.74 -20.50 -10.21
CA ARG A 102 4.39 -19.90 -10.11
C ARG A 102 3.74 -20.15 -8.75
N SER A 103 3.90 -21.36 -8.19
CA SER A 103 3.37 -21.72 -6.87
C SER A 103 3.87 -20.84 -5.72
N THR A 104 5.09 -20.29 -5.82
CA THR A 104 5.63 -19.37 -4.80
C THR A 104 4.89 -18.04 -4.85
N ILE A 105 4.65 -17.52 -6.05
CA ILE A 105 3.91 -16.28 -6.26
C ILE A 105 2.45 -16.44 -5.85
N ASP A 106 1.85 -17.59 -6.15
CA ASP A 106 0.47 -17.88 -5.73
C ASP A 106 0.31 -17.96 -4.21
N LYS A 107 1.34 -18.44 -3.48
CA LYS A 107 1.34 -18.41 -2.01
C LYS A 107 1.39 -16.98 -1.47
N VAL A 108 2.22 -16.11 -2.06
CA VAL A 108 2.26 -14.68 -1.70
C VAL A 108 0.91 -14.02 -1.99
N ALA A 109 0.33 -14.28 -3.16
CA ALA A 109 -0.98 -13.75 -3.52
C ALA A 109 -2.09 -14.24 -2.59
N ARG A 110 -2.05 -15.52 -2.19
CA ARG A 110 -3.00 -16.10 -1.24
C ARG A 110 -2.90 -15.43 0.13
N LEU A 111 -1.69 -15.25 0.65
CA LEU A 111 -1.44 -14.57 1.92
C LEU A 111 -2.16 -13.21 1.98
N TYR A 112 -1.88 -12.32 1.01
CA TYR A 112 -2.48 -10.98 1.04
C TYR A 112 -3.99 -10.99 0.78
N ARG A 113 -4.52 -11.94 0.00
CA ARG A 113 -5.97 -12.14 -0.17
C ARG A 113 -6.65 -12.58 1.12
N GLU A 114 -6.04 -13.49 1.87
CA GLU A 114 -6.55 -13.96 3.16
C GLU A 114 -6.56 -12.83 4.20
N LEU A 115 -5.59 -11.90 4.10
CA LEU A 115 -5.56 -10.64 4.84
C LEU A 115 -6.55 -9.58 4.29
N GLY A 116 -7.33 -9.89 3.26
CA GLY A 116 -8.41 -9.05 2.74
C GLY A 116 -8.01 -8.03 1.67
N TYR A 117 -6.77 -8.08 1.16
CA TYR A 117 -6.29 -7.13 0.14
C TYR A 117 -6.56 -7.61 -1.28
N ALA A 118 -6.85 -6.65 -2.17
CA ALA A 118 -6.91 -6.90 -3.60
C ALA A 118 -5.50 -7.10 -4.17
N ILE A 119 -5.33 -8.13 -5.00
CA ILE A 119 -4.05 -8.43 -5.65
C ILE A 119 -4.24 -8.94 -7.08
N VAL A 120 -3.47 -8.38 -8.00
CA VAL A 120 -3.38 -8.77 -9.41
C VAL A 120 -1.97 -9.24 -9.74
N LEU A 121 -1.88 -10.30 -10.56
CA LEU A 121 -0.63 -10.86 -11.05
C LEU A 121 -0.53 -10.52 -12.53
N THR A 122 0.60 -9.94 -12.95
CA THR A 122 0.75 -9.35 -14.27
C THR A 122 2.10 -9.66 -14.90
N SER A 123 2.14 -9.65 -16.23
CA SER A 123 3.39 -9.59 -16.99
C SER A 123 3.19 -8.69 -18.19
N ALA A 124 3.90 -7.56 -18.20
CA ALA A 124 3.88 -6.64 -19.34
C ALA A 124 4.51 -7.27 -20.60
N LYS A 125 5.37 -8.28 -20.45
CA LYS A 125 6.02 -8.98 -21.57
C LYS A 125 5.07 -9.94 -22.27
N THR A 126 4.27 -10.68 -21.52
CA THR A 126 3.36 -11.71 -22.07
C THR A 126 1.93 -11.21 -22.24
N GLY A 127 1.57 -10.08 -21.62
CA GLY A 127 0.21 -9.56 -21.56
C GLY A 127 -0.66 -10.21 -20.48
N GLU A 128 -0.14 -11.20 -19.73
CA GLU A 128 -0.88 -11.85 -18.65
C GLU A 128 -1.34 -10.82 -17.61
N GLY A 129 -2.61 -10.90 -17.21
CA GLY A 129 -3.18 -10.08 -16.15
C GLY A 129 -3.44 -8.61 -16.49
N ILE A 130 -3.01 -8.11 -17.66
CA ILE A 130 -3.19 -6.70 -18.05
C ILE A 130 -4.67 -6.32 -18.15
N ALA A 131 -5.52 -7.21 -18.66
CA ALA A 131 -6.96 -6.97 -18.70
C ALA A 131 -7.58 -6.83 -17.30
N ASN A 132 -7.16 -7.68 -16.35
CA ASN A 132 -7.63 -7.61 -14.96
C ASN A 132 -7.14 -6.35 -14.25
N LEU A 133 -5.86 -6.00 -14.43
CA LEU A 133 -5.32 -4.73 -13.93
C LEU A 133 -6.13 -3.56 -14.48
N ARG A 134 -6.43 -3.55 -15.78
CA ARG A 134 -7.22 -2.49 -16.41
C ARG A 134 -8.61 -2.36 -15.79
N GLU A 135 -9.34 -3.45 -15.64
CA GLU A 135 -10.67 -3.47 -15.01
C GLU A 135 -10.64 -2.89 -13.57
N ARG A 136 -9.54 -3.12 -12.83
CA ARG A 136 -9.36 -2.57 -11.48
C ARG A 136 -9.04 -1.07 -11.45
N LEU A 137 -8.54 -0.51 -12.54
CA LEU A 137 -8.15 0.90 -12.68
C LEU A 137 -9.23 1.73 -13.38
N GLU A 138 -10.15 1.11 -14.12
CA GLU A 138 -11.22 1.79 -14.84
C GLU A 138 -12.09 2.63 -13.89
N ASN A 139 -12.34 3.89 -14.28
CA ASN A 139 -13.11 4.88 -13.51
C ASN A 139 -12.56 5.18 -12.11
N ARG A 140 -11.24 5.11 -11.95
CA ARG A 140 -10.52 5.44 -10.71
C ARG A 140 -9.35 6.37 -10.97
N HIS A 141 -9.02 7.15 -9.96
CA HIS A 141 -7.82 7.98 -9.94
C HIS A 141 -6.77 7.22 -9.13
N SER A 142 -5.85 6.60 -9.85
CA SER A 142 -4.92 5.65 -9.26
C SER A 142 -3.54 6.27 -9.11
N ILE A 143 -2.97 6.17 -7.92
CA ILE A 143 -1.56 6.48 -7.71
C ILE A 143 -0.74 5.19 -7.72
N MET A 144 0.29 5.09 -8.57
CA MET A 144 1.17 3.92 -8.66
C MET A 144 2.52 4.21 -7.99
N ILE A 145 2.88 3.36 -7.03
CA ILE A 145 4.18 3.40 -6.36
C ILE A 145 4.90 2.06 -6.47
N GLY A 146 6.21 2.07 -6.27
CA GLY A 146 7.08 0.90 -6.32
C GLY A 146 8.52 1.33 -6.57
N GLU A 147 9.48 0.43 -6.39
CA GLU A 147 10.89 0.78 -6.63
C GLU A 147 11.20 1.05 -8.10
N ALA A 148 12.39 1.61 -8.37
CA ALA A 148 12.90 1.70 -9.72
C ALA A 148 13.03 0.28 -10.33
N GLY A 149 12.70 0.15 -11.62
CA GLY A 149 12.86 -1.12 -12.33
C GLY A 149 11.81 -2.20 -12.04
N VAL A 150 10.84 -2.01 -11.13
CA VAL A 150 9.76 -3.00 -10.90
C VAL A 150 8.88 -3.26 -12.12
N GLY A 151 8.78 -2.31 -13.05
CA GLY A 151 8.03 -2.47 -14.30
C GLY A 151 6.81 -1.54 -14.47
N ARG A 152 6.67 -0.49 -13.65
CA ARG A 152 5.59 0.50 -13.74
C ARG A 152 5.39 1.07 -15.15
N LYS A 153 6.45 1.61 -15.78
CA LYS A 153 6.39 2.16 -17.15
C LYS A 153 5.96 1.13 -18.19
N SER A 154 6.42 -0.12 -18.04
CA SER A 154 6.04 -1.22 -18.94
C SER A 154 4.57 -1.60 -18.80
N LEU A 155 4.01 -1.57 -17.58
CA LEU A 155 2.58 -1.76 -17.36
C LEU A 155 1.77 -0.63 -18.00
N LEU A 156 2.18 0.63 -17.83
CA LEU A 156 1.50 1.78 -18.41
C LEU A 156 1.47 1.72 -19.95
N ALA A 157 2.59 1.36 -20.57
CA ALA A 157 2.66 1.16 -22.01
C ALA A 157 1.74 0.02 -22.54
N GLN A 158 1.47 -0.99 -21.71
CA GLN A 158 0.52 -2.07 -22.04
C GLN A 158 -0.94 -1.66 -21.80
N LEU A 159 -1.19 -0.78 -20.83
CA LEU A 159 -2.51 -0.24 -20.55
C LEU A 159 -2.96 0.72 -21.65
N ASP A 160 -2.04 1.54 -22.18
CA ASP A 160 -2.30 2.47 -23.25
C ASP A 160 -1.09 2.61 -24.22
N PRO A 161 -1.25 2.26 -25.51
CA PRO A 161 -0.24 2.52 -26.55
C PRO A 161 0.14 4.01 -26.73
N GLY A 162 -0.70 4.93 -26.26
CA GLY A 162 -0.46 6.38 -26.22
C GLY A 162 0.39 6.85 -25.04
N TYR A 163 0.76 5.95 -24.11
CA TYR A 163 1.60 6.27 -22.96
C TYR A 163 2.89 6.99 -23.38
N GLY A 164 3.25 8.03 -22.63
CA GLY A 164 4.43 8.89 -22.90
C GLY A 164 4.16 10.07 -23.86
N LYS A 165 3.01 10.11 -24.54
CA LYS A 165 2.61 11.26 -25.38
C LYS A 165 1.79 12.32 -24.62
N ARG A 166 1.13 11.91 -23.53
CA ARG A 166 0.14 12.70 -22.78
C ARG A 166 0.38 12.56 -21.28
N GLY A 167 1.43 13.20 -20.79
CA GLY A 167 1.70 13.23 -19.36
C GLY A 167 2.39 14.51 -18.95
N LYS A 168 2.09 14.96 -17.74
CA LYS A 168 2.81 16.06 -17.08
C LYS A 168 3.76 15.46 -16.07
N THR A 169 5.02 15.87 -16.08
CA THR A 169 6.02 15.44 -15.09
C THR A 169 6.59 16.66 -14.38
N GLU A 170 6.73 16.55 -13.07
CA GLU A 170 7.30 17.60 -12.22
C GLU A 170 8.02 16.97 -11.03
N ASP A 171 9.12 17.61 -10.61
CA ASP A 171 9.80 17.23 -9.37
C ASP A 171 9.09 17.94 -8.21
N ARG A 172 8.84 17.21 -7.13
CA ARG A 172 8.11 17.68 -5.94
C ARG A 172 8.88 17.34 -4.67
N VAL A 173 8.68 18.15 -3.64
CA VAL A 173 9.05 17.81 -2.26
C VAL A 173 7.73 17.68 -1.51
N LEU A 174 7.51 16.50 -0.93
CA LEU A 174 6.34 16.20 -0.11
C LEU A 174 6.77 16.24 1.34
N GLU A 175 5.96 16.86 2.20
CA GLU A 175 6.31 17.10 3.60
C GLU A 175 5.29 16.43 4.53
N ALA A 176 5.77 15.74 5.55
CA ALA A 176 4.93 15.23 6.62
C ALA A 176 4.78 16.28 7.73
N SER A 177 3.71 16.14 8.51
CA SER A 177 3.40 17.03 9.64
C SER A 177 4.48 17.11 10.70
N ASN A 178 5.34 16.09 10.81
CA ASN A 178 6.48 16.07 11.72
C ASN A 178 7.73 16.80 11.16
N GLY A 179 7.63 17.45 10.00
CA GLY A 179 8.71 18.17 9.34
C GLY A 179 9.65 17.29 8.50
N ALA A 180 9.42 15.98 8.43
CA ALA A 180 10.17 15.11 7.52
C ALA A 180 9.72 15.34 6.07
N SER A 181 10.65 15.28 5.11
CA SER A 181 10.33 15.52 3.70
C SER A 181 10.95 14.47 2.78
N VAL A 182 10.31 14.27 1.64
CA VAL A 182 10.80 13.40 0.56
C VAL A 182 10.72 14.12 -0.77
N ARG A 183 11.80 14.05 -1.54
CA ARG A 183 11.78 14.48 -2.94
C ARG A 183 11.29 13.32 -3.81
N CYS A 184 10.34 13.60 -4.69
CA CYS A 184 9.85 12.63 -5.64
C CYS A 184 9.70 13.25 -7.02
N ARG A 185 9.71 12.39 -8.04
CA ARG A 185 9.26 12.77 -9.38
C ARG A 185 7.84 12.28 -9.58
N LEU A 186 6.94 13.23 -9.81
CA LEU A 186 5.53 12.99 -10.04
C LEU A 186 5.24 13.05 -11.53
N SER A 187 4.56 12.03 -12.06
CA SER A 187 4.06 12.05 -13.43
C SER A 187 2.59 11.67 -13.47
N SER A 188 1.74 12.53 -14.02
CA SER A 188 0.30 12.29 -14.18
C SER A 188 -0.06 12.04 -15.64
N PHE A 189 -0.95 11.08 -15.86
CA PHE A 189 -1.34 10.59 -17.18
C PHE A 189 -2.86 10.41 -17.25
N GLU A 190 -3.46 10.93 -18.30
CA GLU A 190 -4.79 10.55 -18.77
C GLU A 190 -4.61 9.54 -19.91
N LEU A 191 -4.87 8.28 -19.59
CA LEU A 191 -4.73 7.17 -20.52
C LEU A 191 -6.08 6.79 -21.13
N ALA A 192 -6.02 6.04 -22.23
CA ALA A 192 -7.19 5.52 -22.92
C ALA A 192 -8.17 4.82 -21.95
N ARG A 193 -9.47 4.90 -22.29
CA ARG A 193 -10.58 4.30 -21.52
C ARG A 193 -10.78 4.95 -20.13
N GLY A 194 -10.44 6.23 -19.98
CA GLY A 194 -10.71 7.01 -18.76
C GLY A 194 -9.85 6.58 -17.58
N LEU A 195 -8.63 6.10 -17.86
CA LEU A 195 -7.68 5.69 -16.84
C LEU A 195 -6.88 6.91 -16.41
N GLU A 196 -7.05 7.35 -15.17
CA GLU A 196 -6.30 8.45 -14.59
C GLU A 196 -5.24 7.91 -13.64
N ILE A 197 -3.97 8.09 -14.00
CA ILE A 197 -2.85 7.51 -13.27
C ILE A 197 -1.80 8.57 -12.95
N THR A 198 -1.47 8.68 -11.66
CA THR A 198 -0.28 9.40 -11.19
C THR A 198 0.77 8.39 -10.74
N THR A 199 2.02 8.54 -11.18
CA THR A 199 3.14 7.72 -10.70
C THR A 199 4.04 8.55 -9.82
N LEU A 200 4.50 7.98 -8.70
CA LEU A 200 5.55 8.57 -7.88
C LEU A 200 6.84 7.78 -8.01
N GLU A 201 7.81 8.39 -8.70
CA GLU A 201 9.18 7.89 -8.84
C GLU A 201 10.09 8.52 -7.79
N GLU A 202 11.23 7.86 -7.54
CA GLU A 202 12.26 8.35 -6.61
C GLU A 202 11.77 8.50 -5.16
N ILE A 203 10.61 7.94 -4.81
CA ILE A 203 10.21 7.76 -3.42
C ILE A 203 10.94 6.55 -2.86
N GLU A 204 11.87 6.80 -1.95
CA GLU A 204 12.27 5.78 -1.00
C GLU A 204 11.01 5.40 -0.20
N MET A 205 10.52 4.18 -0.40
CA MET A 205 9.35 3.66 0.34
C MET A 205 9.57 3.63 1.87
N ALA A 206 10.74 4.06 2.35
CA ALA A 206 11.05 4.46 3.72
C ALA A 206 10.13 5.58 4.26
N CYS A 207 9.38 6.27 3.40
CA CYS A 207 8.51 7.39 3.74
C CYS A 207 7.19 7.01 4.41
N LEU A 208 7.21 6.17 5.44
CA LEU A 208 6.17 6.22 6.48
C LEU A 208 6.43 7.45 7.36
N LEU A 209 6.54 8.62 6.73
CA LEU A 209 6.98 9.85 7.35
C LEU A 209 6.01 10.22 8.47
N GLY A 210 6.54 10.39 9.68
CA GLY A 210 5.72 10.72 10.85
C GLY A 210 5.24 9.52 11.65
N LEU A 211 5.23 8.31 11.08
CA LEU A 211 4.77 7.12 11.80
C LEU A 211 5.72 6.80 12.96
N GLN A 212 5.19 6.80 14.18
CA GLN A 212 5.97 6.42 15.36
C GLN A 212 6.10 4.89 15.45
N PRO A 213 7.22 4.36 15.99
CA PRO A 213 7.42 2.92 16.13
C PRO A 213 6.31 2.18 16.89
N ASP A 214 5.73 2.81 17.92
CA ASP A 214 4.65 2.25 18.74
C ASP A 214 3.28 2.24 18.04
N GLU A 215 3.10 3.07 17.01
CA GLU A 215 1.90 3.08 16.19
C GLU A 215 1.89 1.93 15.16
N LEU A 216 3.05 1.45 14.72
CA LEU A 216 3.18 0.48 13.62
C LEU A 216 2.33 -0.79 13.85
N ARG A 217 2.24 -1.27 15.09
CA ARG A 217 1.49 -2.49 15.43
C ARG A 217 -0.01 -2.39 15.10
N TYR A 218 -0.57 -1.19 15.08
CA TYR A 218 -2.00 -1.00 14.82
C TYR A 218 -2.38 -1.21 13.35
N TYR A 219 -1.41 -1.17 12.43
CA TYR A 219 -1.61 -1.36 10.99
C TYR A 219 -1.45 -2.83 10.53
N TYR A 220 -1.04 -3.71 11.45
CA TYR A 220 -1.03 -5.16 11.27
C TYR A 220 -2.27 -5.75 11.96
N ASN A 221 -3.40 -5.73 11.27
CA ASN A 221 -4.70 -6.14 11.84
C ASN A 221 -4.66 -7.57 12.40
N GLU A 222 -3.87 -8.46 11.81
CA GLU A 222 -3.68 -9.84 12.28
C GLU A 222 -2.95 -9.93 13.63
N PHE A 223 -2.30 -8.87 14.12
CA PHE A 223 -1.64 -8.88 15.44
C PHE A 223 -2.61 -8.58 16.58
N ARG A 224 -3.67 -7.80 16.31
CA ARG A 224 -4.59 -7.27 17.33
C ARG A 224 -5.17 -8.35 18.25
N GLU A 225 -5.46 -9.52 17.69
CA GLU A 225 -6.01 -10.65 18.46
C GLU A 225 -5.06 -11.21 19.51
N PHE A 226 -3.75 -11.01 19.33
CA PHE A 226 -2.72 -11.53 20.23
C PHE A 226 -2.11 -10.42 21.08
N SER A 227 -2.15 -9.16 20.64
CA SER A 227 -1.51 -8.04 21.34
C SER A 227 -1.98 -7.87 22.79
N GLY A 228 -3.22 -8.24 23.11
CA GLY A 228 -3.77 -8.19 24.48
C GLY A 228 -3.19 -9.23 25.44
N ASP A 229 -2.63 -10.33 24.91
CA ASP A 229 -2.06 -11.44 25.69
C ASP A 229 -0.54 -11.29 25.91
N CYS A 230 0.04 -10.15 25.51
CA CYS A 230 1.44 -9.84 25.77
C CYS A 230 1.68 -9.66 27.27
N ALA A 231 2.78 -10.24 27.77
CA ALA A 231 3.19 -10.06 29.17
C ALA A 231 3.48 -8.60 29.55
N ASN A 232 3.78 -7.75 28.55
CA ASN A 232 4.01 -6.32 28.71
C ASN A 232 2.92 -5.55 27.94
N GLY A 233 2.23 -4.61 28.59
CA GLY A 233 1.15 -3.82 27.97
C GLY A 233 1.61 -2.89 26.83
N GLU A 234 2.89 -2.52 26.80
CA GLU A 234 3.48 -1.65 25.77
C GLU A 234 4.32 -2.42 24.74
N CYS A 235 4.06 -3.71 24.53
CA CYS A 235 4.87 -4.55 23.66
C CYS A 235 4.90 -4.04 22.20
N LEU A 236 6.10 -3.84 21.65
CA LEU A 236 6.38 -3.55 20.24
C LEU A 236 6.60 -4.83 19.42
N HIS A 237 6.28 -5.99 19.99
CA HIS A 237 6.38 -7.30 19.36
C HIS A 237 7.75 -7.62 18.73
N TRP A 238 8.86 -7.11 19.28
CA TRP A 238 10.20 -7.30 18.72
C TRP A 238 11.14 -7.95 19.74
N ARG A 239 11.64 -7.17 20.72
CA ARG A 239 12.67 -7.62 21.68
C ARG A 239 12.08 -8.17 22.98
N GLU A 240 10.81 -7.90 23.25
CA GLU A 240 10.14 -8.21 24.51
C GLU A 240 10.02 -9.72 24.75
N SER A 241 10.27 -10.16 25.97
CA SER A 241 9.95 -11.53 26.41
C SER A 241 8.43 -11.68 26.63
N GLY A 242 7.92 -12.91 26.51
CA GLY A 242 6.49 -13.18 26.71
C GLY A 242 5.55 -12.51 25.70
N CYS A 243 6.01 -12.30 24.47
CA CYS A 243 5.22 -11.69 23.41
C CYS A 243 4.29 -12.70 22.75
N ALA A 244 2.97 -12.50 22.90
CA ALA A 244 1.95 -13.36 22.30
C ALA A 244 1.98 -13.35 20.76
N VAL A 245 2.28 -12.21 20.12
CA VAL A 245 2.46 -12.16 18.65
C VAL A 245 3.61 -13.06 18.20
N LYS A 246 4.75 -13.07 18.90
CA LYS A 246 5.86 -13.99 18.58
C LYS A 246 5.46 -15.45 18.76
N GLN A 247 4.62 -15.75 19.75
CA GLN A 247 4.09 -17.10 19.95
C GLN A 247 3.12 -17.49 18.81
N ALA A 248 2.24 -16.58 18.39
CA ALA A 248 1.36 -16.79 17.25
C ALA A 248 2.12 -17.04 15.94
N VAL A 249 3.27 -16.37 15.74
CA VAL A 249 4.19 -16.67 14.64
C VAL A 249 4.77 -18.08 14.75
N ALA A 250 5.19 -18.50 15.95
CA ALA A 250 5.73 -19.84 16.18
C ALA A 250 4.67 -20.94 15.95
N ASN A 251 3.40 -20.64 16.25
CA ASN A 251 2.26 -21.53 16.04
C ASN A 251 1.74 -21.55 14.58
N GLY A 252 2.21 -20.62 13.73
CA GLY A 252 1.76 -20.48 12.34
C GLY A 252 0.43 -19.73 12.18
N GLU A 253 -0.05 -19.08 13.22
CA GLU A 253 -1.27 -18.24 13.21
C GLU A 253 -1.00 -16.89 12.56
N VAL A 254 0.22 -16.36 12.73
CA VAL A 254 0.76 -15.20 12.01
C VAL A 254 1.83 -15.68 11.03
N THR A 255 1.71 -15.25 9.76
CA THR A 255 2.67 -15.66 8.74
C THR A 255 4.05 -15.05 9.00
N LYS A 256 5.10 -15.88 8.96
CA LYS A 256 6.48 -15.47 9.25
C LYS A 256 6.96 -14.29 8.40
N SER A 257 6.62 -14.25 7.10
CA SER A 257 7.04 -13.15 6.22
C SER A 257 6.41 -11.80 6.61
N ARG A 258 5.17 -11.80 7.11
CA ARG A 258 4.49 -10.60 7.63
C ARG A 258 5.17 -10.11 8.91
N TYR A 259 5.50 -11.02 9.83
CA TYR A 259 6.23 -10.65 11.04
C TYR A 259 7.65 -10.14 10.74
N GLN A 260 8.34 -10.73 9.76
CA GLN A 260 9.66 -10.24 9.34
C GLN A 260 9.58 -8.84 8.74
N ALA A 261 8.62 -8.60 7.83
CA ALA A 261 8.35 -7.29 7.28
C ALA A 261 8.02 -6.26 8.37
N TYR A 262 7.21 -6.63 9.36
CA TYR A 262 6.93 -5.78 10.53
C TYR A 262 8.21 -5.36 11.25
N VAL A 263 9.08 -6.33 11.60
CA VAL A 263 10.32 -6.05 12.31
C VAL A 263 11.26 -5.19 11.47
N GLU A 264 11.38 -5.45 10.17
CA GLU A 264 12.18 -4.62 9.25
C GLU A 264 11.68 -3.18 9.19
N ILE A 265 10.36 -2.97 9.14
CA ILE A 265 9.77 -1.63 9.16
C ILE A 265 10.02 -0.97 10.52
N LEU A 266 9.76 -1.66 11.63
CA LEU A 266 9.97 -1.15 12.98
C LEU A 266 11.41 -0.67 13.19
N GLN A 267 12.38 -1.46 12.73
CA GLN A 267 13.80 -1.11 12.82
C GLN A 267 14.16 0.12 12.00
N SER A 268 13.47 0.36 10.88
CA SER A 268 13.69 1.57 10.07
C SER A 268 13.06 2.83 10.66
N LEU A 269 12.06 2.68 11.55
CA LEU A 269 11.41 3.78 12.25
C LEU A 269 12.12 4.14 13.56
N ALA A 270 12.87 3.18 14.13
CA ALA A 270 13.66 3.40 15.32
C ALA A 270 14.84 4.35 15.00
N PRO A 271 15.13 5.33 15.88
CA PRO A 271 16.20 6.32 15.68
C PRO A 271 17.60 5.70 15.69
#